data_AF-A0A8J9UU36-F1
#
_entry.id   AF-A0A8J9UU36-F1
#
_cell.length_a   1.000
_cell.length_b   1.000
_cell.length_c   1.000
_cell.angle_alpha   90.00
_cell.angle_beta   90.00
_cell.angle_gamma   90.00
#
_symmetry.space_group_name_H-M   'P 1'
#
loop_
_entity.id
_entity.type
_entity.pdbx_description
1 polymer ?
#
loop_
_entity_poly.entity_id
_entity_poly.type
_entity_poly.pdbx_seq_one_letter_code
_entity_poly.pdbx_strand_id
1 'polypeptide(L)'
;MRPNLLAALLATLLAAVRGPARGAAPDGDAESDPAAYLVIIEHENEWQCSASLISRCTAVTTATCARGGAGEQLWALAALLLGAAPAPPALLAAAARRVARVALAGDGRDPTDPALDLAVVELEAPFGAEAESRPILMATLGGGCARAPECHTLRSLAARGARRVRFRVASVTRAPPERCAARVPHWAASQHNLLCYTGNELCERDLGGGVVCDGWLCGALSAVAGAGAGRCGDTFAVQDIARWRRFLHCAHTPRLCGRSTCETVCSERHLLDDVDLPATVFTSVLNVSSDYISHIYSTTPPPRQHSHSTPGAEAGSYLTLGEEESAISTFRPSVFEPNRADFKVR
;
A
#
# COMPACT_ATOMS: atom_id res chain seq x y z
N MET A 1 5.08 -26.43 21.81
CA MET A 1 3.91 -25.70 22.32
C MET A 1 3.02 -25.34 21.14
N ARG A 2 1.70 -25.55 21.23
CA ARG A 2 0.78 -25.46 20.08
C ARG A 2 0.38 -23.99 19.84
N PRO A 3 0.70 -23.39 18.67
CA PRO A 3 0.42 -21.96 18.39
C PRO A 3 -1.07 -21.60 18.36
N ASN A 4 -1.96 -22.59 18.16
CA ASN A 4 -3.41 -22.35 18.10
C ASN A 4 -4.06 -22.07 19.47
N LEU A 5 -3.41 -22.42 20.59
CA LEU A 5 -3.99 -22.18 21.92
C LEU A 5 -3.86 -20.71 22.34
N LEU A 6 -2.77 -20.04 21.94
CA LEU A 6 -2.49 -18.67 22.36
C LEU A 6 -3.41 -17.66 21.63
N ALA A 7 -3.65 -17.87 20.34
CA ALA A 7 -4.62 -17.08 19.57
C ALA A 7 -6.06 -17.26 20.08
N ALA A 8 -6.45 -18.48 20.45
CA ALA A 8 -7.76 -18.76 21.03
C ALA A 8 -7.91 -18.17 22.44
N LEU A 9 -6.87 -18.24 23.30
CA LEU A 9 -6.88 -17.62 24.62
C LEU A 9 -6.91 -16.09 24.55
N LEU A 10 -6.18 -15.48 23.61
CA LEU A 10 -6.27 -14.04 23.35
C LEU A 10 -7.70 -13.65 22.98
N ALA A 11 -8.32 -14.35 22.03
CA ALA A 11 -9.69 -14.09 21.58
C ALA A 11 -10.72 -14.23 22.72
N THR A 12 -10.49 -15.15 23.67
CA THR A 12 -11.41 -15.40 24.79
C THR A 12 -11.21 -14.39 25.93
N LEU A 13 -9.97 -14.02 26.26
CA LEU A 13 -9.66 -12.95 27.22
C LEU A 13 -10.10 -11.56 26.71
N LEU A 14 -10.10 -11.34 25.40
CA LEU A 14 -10.60 -10.13 24.75
C LEU A 14 -12.13 -9.96 24.88
N ALA A 15 -12.89 -11.06 25.02
CA ALA A 15 -14.35 -11.03 25.13
C ALA A 15 -14.87 -10.72 26.55
N ALA A 16 -14.10 -11.04 27.60
CA ALA A 16 -14.57 -10.99 28.98
C ALA A 16 -14.48 -9.61 29.67
N VAL A 17 -13.72 -8.65 29.12
CA VAL A 17 -13.43 -7.35 29.78
C VAL A 17 -14.34 -6.22 29.26
N ARG A 18 -15.65 -6.48 29.13
CA ARG A 18 -16.61 -5.52 28.56
C ARG A 18 -17.39 -4.82 29.67
N GLY A 19 -16.90 -3.66 30.11
CA GLY A 19 -17.69 -2.73 30.93
C GLY A 19 -18.83 -2.09 30.14
N PRO A 20 -19.93 -1.65 30.77
CA PRO A 20 -21.05 -1.02 30.09
C PRO A 20 -20.59 0.27 29.41
N ALA A 21 -20.69 0.32 28.09
CA ALA A 21 -20.37 1.51 27.30
C ALA A 21 -21.38 2.62 27.63
N ARG A 22 -20.92 3.69 28.28
CA ARG A 22 -21.72 4.91 28.49
C ARG A 22 -21.95 5.59 27.15
N GLY A 23 -23.21 5.97 26.89
CA GLY A 23 -23.68 6.54 25.63
C GLY A 23 -22.89 7.79 25.21
N ALA A 24 -22.08 7.63 24.17
CA ALA A 24 -21.55 8.74 23.38
C ALA A 24 -22.61 9.13 22.34
N ALA A 25 -22.81 10.43 22.15
CA ALA A 25 -23.74 10.97 21.17
C ALA A 25 -23.41 10.43 19.75
N PRO A 26 -24.40 10.23 18.88
CA PRO A 26 -24.17 9.84 17.50
C PRO A 26 -23.53 11.02 16.76
N ASP A 27 -22.20 11.03 16.70
CA ASP A 27 -21.47 11.90 15.77
C ASP A 27 -21.92 11.51 14.36
N GLY A 28 -22.63 12.41 13.68
CA GLY A 28 -23.12 12.27 12.30
C GLY A 28 -22.01 12.33 11.27
N ASP A 29 -20.84 11.76 11.58
CA ASP A 29 -19.72 11.66 10.68
C ASP A 29 -20.07 10.60 9.64
N ALA A 30 -20.38 11.08 8.44
CA ALA A 30 -20.65 10.28 7.26
C ALA A 30 -19.65 9.12 7.20
N GLU A 31 -20.22 7.91 7.12
CA GLU A 31 -19.57 6.62 7.05
C GLU A 31 -18.52 6.64 5.93
N SER A 32 -17.31 7.04 6.29
CA SER A 32 -16.20 7.13 5.35
C SER A 32 -15.73 5.71 5.11
N ASP A 33 -16.01 5.17 3.92
CA ASP A 33 -15.59 3.84 3.49
C ASP A 33 -14.11 3.62 3.88
N PRO A 34 -13.83 2.67 4.79
CA PRO A 34 -12.47 2.46 5.20
C PRO A 34 -11.67 1.95 4.01
N ALA A 35 -10.49 2.52 3.81
CA ALA A 35 -9.65 2.13 2.70
C ALA A 35 -9.29 0.65 2.80
N ALA A 36 -9.72 -0.15 1.83
CA ALA A 36 -9.46 -1.59 1.77
C ALA A 36 -7.96 -1.94 1.75
N TYR A 37 -7.08 -0.99 1.39
CA TYR A 37 -5.64 -1.19 1.40
C TYR A 37 -4.97 -0.87 2.75
N LEU A 38 -5.68 -0.27 3.71
CA LEU A 38 -5.08 0.10 4.98
C LEU A 38 -4.89 -1.14 5.85
N VAL A 39 -3.66 -1.27 6.35
CA VAL A 39 -3.25 -2.31 7.29
C VAL A 39 -2.67 -1.62 8.52
N ILE A 40 -2.91 -2.19 9.70
CA ILE A 40 -2.27 -1.78 10.94
C ILE A 40 -1.19 -2.78 11.30
N ILE A 41 0.03 -2.29 11.48
CA ILE A 41 1.12 -3.07 12.05
C ILE A 41 1.03 -2.93 13.56
N GLU A 42 0.85 -4.06 14.24
CA GLU A 42 0.76 -4.14 15.69
C GLU A 42 1.97 -4.89 16.24
N HIS A 43 2.58 -4.27 17.24
CA HIS A 43 3.71 -4.77 18.02
C HIS A 43 3.21 -5.47 19.30
N GLU A 44 4.04 -6.31 19.90
CA GLU A 44 3.73 -7.00 21.16
C GLU A 44 3.58 -6.01 22.32
N ASN A 45 4.26 -4.86 22.24
CA ASN A 45 4.15 -3.77 23.21
C ASN A 45 2.90 -2.87 23.00
N GLU A 46 1.94 -3.30 22.17
CA GLU A 46 0.73 -2.57 21.81
C GLU A 46 0.99 -1.27 21.01
N TRP A 47 2.23 -1.02 20.57
CA TRP A 47 2.50 0.05 19.63
C TRP A 47 1.93 -0.30 18.26
N GLN A 48 1.35 0.69 17.60
CA GLN A 48 0.65 0.52 16.34
C GLN A 48 1.12 1.57 15.34
N CYS A 49 1.30 1.09 14.12
CA CYS A 49 1.62 1.87 12.94
C CYS A 49 0.66 1.54 11.80
N SER A 50 0.64 2.40 10.80
CA SER A 50 -0.13 2.18 9.57
C SER A 50 0.75 1.58 8.47
N ALA A 51 0.12 0.94 7.51
CA ALA A 51 0.74 0.37 6.32
C ALA A 51 -0.25 0.33 5.17
N SER A 52 0.25 0.23 3.94
CA SER A 52 -0.56 0.11 2.74
C SER A 52 -0.32 -1.22 2.05
N LEU A 53 -1.36 -2.02 1.88
CA LEU A 53 -1.32 -3.28 1.16
C LEU A 53 -1.07 -3.02 -0.33
N ILE A 54 0.03 -3.54 -0.88
CA ILE A 54 0.44 -3.36 -2.29
C ILE A 54 0.35 -4.66 -3.10
N SER A 55 0.22 -5.80 -2.42
CA SER A 55 -0.06 -7.11 -3.01
C SER A 55 -0.93 -7.90 -2.03
N ARG A 56 -1.40 -9.10 -2.39
CA ARG A 56 -2.22 -9.92 -1.48
C ARG A 56 -1.50 -10.30 -0.18
N CYS A 57 -0.18 -10.33 -0.17
CA CYS A 57 0.64 -10.74 0.97
C CYS A 57 1.72 -9.71 1.32
N THR A 58 1.67 -8.51 0.77
CA THR A 58 2.76 -7.55 0.93
C THR A 58 2.19 -6.16 1.19
N ALA A 59 2.70 -5.51 2.23
CA ALA A 59 2.37 -4.14 2.54
C ALA A 59 3.64 -3.29 2.63
N VAL A 60 3.50 -1.99 2.33
CA VAL A 60 4.54 -0.98 2.48
C VAL A 60 4.24 -0.16 3.73
N THR A 61 5.27 0.12 4.50
CA THR A 61 5.24 0.95 5.70
C THR A 61 6.59 1.63 5.86
N THR A 62 6.83 2.33 6.96
CA THR A 62 8.14 2.89 7.28
C THR A 62 9.04 1.86 7.95
N ALA A 63 10.35 2.08 7.85
CA ALA A 63 11.31 1.20 8.52
C ALA A 63 11.16 1.29 10.04
N THR A 64 10.87 2.47 10.56
CA THR A 64 10.55 2.72 11.97
C THR A 64 9.41 1.83 12.45
N CYS A 65 8.31 1.75 11.68
CA CYS A 65 7.15 0.93 12.00
C CYS A 65 7.39 -0.57 11.79
N ALA A 66 8.24 -0.96 10.85
CA ALA A 66 8.54 -2.37 10.61
C ALA A 66 9.62 -2.93 11.55
N ARG A 67 10.30 -2.08 12.33
CA ARG A 67 11.25 -2.52 13.34
C ARG A 67 10.53 -2.82 14.64
N GLY A 68 10.31 -4.11 14.89
CA GLY A 68 10.06 -4.60 16.23
C GLY A 68 11.34 -4.62 17.08
N GLY A 69 11.18 -4.86 18.38
CA GLY A 69 12.25 -5.30 19.25
C GLY A 69 12.89 -6.60 18.76
N ALA A 70 14.10 -6.91 19.21
CA ALA A 70 14.80 -8.13 18.83
C ALA A 70 13.97 -9.38 19.21
N GLY A 71 13.52 -10.13 18.22
CA GLY A 71 12.67 -11.32 18.41
C GLY A 71 11.18 -11.02 18.61
N GLU A 72 10.77 -9.75 18.55
CA GLU A 72 9.38 -9.35 18.63
C GLU A 72 8.60 -9.84 17.41
N GLN A 73 7.40 -10.37 17.66
CA GLN A 73 6.50 -10.77 16.60
C GLN A 73 5.63 -9.61 16.14
N LEU A 74 5.65 -9.32 14.83
CA LEU A 74 4.78 -8.33 14.23
C LEU A 74 3.50 -8.97 13.68
N TRP A 75 2.39 -8.26 13.86
CA TRP A 75 1.09 -8.59 13.30
C TRP A 75 0.62 -7.51 12.35
N ALA A 76 -0.09 -7.91 11.30
CA ALA A 76 -0.74 -7.05 10.35
C ALA A 76 -2.27 -7.27 10.46
N LEU A 77 -3.01 -6.20 10.68
CA LEU A 77 -4.46 -6.21 10.86
C LEU A 77 -5.14 -5.44 9.73
N ALA A 78 -6.10 -6.05 9.04
CA ALA A 78 -6.91 -5.36 8.03
C ALA A 78 -7.81 -4.32 8.71
N ALA A 79 -7.63 -3.04 8.39
CA ALA A 79 -8.23 -1.93 9.13
C ALA A 79 -9.76 -1.85 9.02
N LEU A 80 -10.33 -2.26 7.89
CA LEU A 80 -11.77 -2.24 7.64
C LEU A 80 -12.56 -2.98 8.73
N LEU A 81 -12.07 -4.15 9.15
CA LEU A 81 -12.72 -4.96 10.18
C LEU A 81 -12.50 -4.46 11.61
N LEU A 82 -11.50 -3.60 11.84
CA LEU A 82 -11.24 -3.00 13.16
C LEU A 82 -12.24 -1.90 13.51
N GLY A 83 -12.78 -1.22 12.49
CA GLY A 83 -13.81 -0.19 12.66
C GLY A 83 -15.20 -0.75 12.94
N ALA A 84 -15.51 -1.95 12.44
CA ALA A 84 -16.84 -2.57 12.51
C ALA A 84 -17.16 -3.14 13.91
N ALA A 85 -18.22 -2.64 14.53
CA ALA A 85 -18.67 -3.05 15.85
C ALA A 85 -19.81 -4.09 15.79
N PRO A 86 -19.83 -5.06 16.73
CA PRO A 86 -18.73 -5.94 17.09
C PRO A 86 -18.53 -7.05 16.05
N ALA A 87 -17.33 -7.13 15.47
CA ALA A 87 -16.95 -8.28 14.64
C ALA A 87 -16.90 -9.57 15.50
N PRO A 88 -17.48 -10.69 15.02
CA PRO A 88 -17.28 -12.00 15.61
C PRO A 88 -15.78 -12.35 15.72
N PRO A 89 -15.35 -13.14 16.73
CA PRO A 89 -13.95 -13.55 16.88
C PRO A 89 -13.34 -14.19 15.62
N ALA A 90 -14.15 -14.92 14.85
CA ALA A 90 -13.73 -15.52 13.59
C ALA A 90 -13.35 -14.46 12.53
N LEU A 91 -14.08 -13.35 12.46
CA LEU A 91 -13.74 -12.24 11.55
C LEU A 91 -12.45 -11.54 11.97
N LEU A 92 -12.24 -11.34 13.28
CA LEU A 92 -10.98 -10.78 13.78
C LEU A 92 -9.79 -11.69 13.46
N ALA A 93 -9.94 -13.01 13.59
CA ALA A 93 -8.93 -13.96 13.16
C ALA A 93 -8.69 -13.92 11.64
N ALA A 94 -9.73 -13.70 10.83
CA ALA A 94 -9.61 -13.53 9.38
C ALA A 94 -8.90 -12.21 9.00
N ALA A 95 -9.01 -11.17 9.84
CA ALA A 95 -8.40 -9.85 9.67
C ALA A 95 -6.92 -9.78 10.07
N ALA A 96 -6.41 -10.75 10.83
CA ALA A 96 -5.07 -10.70 11.42
C ALA A 96 -4.10 -11.67 10.73
N ARG A 97 -2.92 -11.20 10.35
CA ARG A 97 -1.85 -12.02 9.75
C ARG A 97 -0.54 -11.76 10.46
N ARG A 98 0.23 -12.81 10.74
CA ARG A 98 1.61 -12.66 11.19
C ARG A 98 2.45 -12.12 10.03
N VAL A 99 3.43 -11.29 10.37
CA VAL A 99 4.46 -10.87 9.43
C VAL A 99 5.50 -12.00 9.34
N ALA A 100 5.69 -12.54 8.14
CA ALA A 100 6.66 -13.58 7.83
C ALA A 100 8.08 -13.01 7.67
N ARG A 101 8.18 -11.84 7.04
CA ARG A 101 9.45 -11.20 6.69
C ARG A 101 9.29 -9.69 6.67
N VAL A 102 10.36 -9.00 7.03
CA VAL A 102 10.53 -7.56 6.83
C VAL A 102 11.74 -7.35 5.94
N ALA A 103 11.59 -6.52 4.91
CA ALA A 103 12.69 -5.97 4.12
C ALA A 103 12.77 -4.46 4.38
N LEU A 104 13.93 -3.98 4.77
CA LEU A 104 14.18 -2.58 5.12
C LEU A 104 15.01 -1.94 3.99
N ALA A 105 14.66 -0.71 3.61
CA ALA A 105 15.37 0.00 2.54
C ALA A 105 16.74 0.54 2.97
N GLY A 106 16.89 0.79 4.28
CA GLY A 106 18.17 1.05 4.94
C GLY A 106 18.24 0.38 6.31
N ASP A 107 19.38 0.54 6.99
CA ASP A 107 19.57 -0.04 8.31
C ASP A 107 18.57 0.53 9.33
N GLY A 108 18.19 1.82 9.15
CA GLY A 108 17.30 2.67 9.94
C GLY A 108 17.37 2.45 11.45
N ARG A 109 18.52 1.96 11.89
CA ARG A 109 18.95 1.98 13.29
C ARG A 109 19.19 3.41 13.73
N ASP A 110 19.44 4.29 12.77
CA ASP A 110 19.40 5.72 12.97
C ASP A 110 17.99 6.26 12.67
N PRO A 111 17.10 6.40 13.66
CA PRO A 111 15.83 7.10 13.49
C PRO A 111 16.02 8.59 13.14
N THR A 112 17.27 9.09 13.20
CA THR A 112 17.64 10.44 12.76
C THR A 112 18.01 10.51 11.28
N ASP A 113 18.04 9.37 10.57
CA ASP A 113 18.21 9.33 9.12
C ASP A 113 16.90 8.92 8.40
N PRO A 114 15.95 9.86 8.20
CA PRO A 114 14.72 9.59 7.48
C PRO A 114 14.94 9.33 5.99
N ALA A 115 16.18 9.43 5.47
CA ALA A 115 16.44 9.19 4.05
C ALA A 115 16.15 7.75 3.62
N LEU A 116 16.15 6.79 4.57
CA LEU A 116 15.97 5.36 4.32
C LEU A 116 14.84 4.74 5.15
N ASP A 117 13.82 5.52 5.51
CA ASP A 117 12.73 5.10 6.39
C ASP A 117 11.56 4.45 5.61
N LEU A 118 11.87 3.46 4.77
CA LEU A 118 10.89 2.65 4.06
C LEU A 118 11.09 1.15 4.36
N ALA A 119 9.99 0.41 4.47
CA ALA A 119 10.00 -1.03 4.62
C ALA A 119 8.87 -1.71 3.85
N VAL A 120 9.14 -2.97 3.51
CA VAL A 120 8.17 -3.91 2.95
C VAL A 120 7.98 -5.04 3.94
N VAL A 121 6.73 -5.27 4.34
CA VAL A 121 6.35 -6.38 5.20
C VAL A 121 5.64 -7.44 4.36
N GLU A 122 6.09 -8.69 4.49
CA GLU A 122 5.46 -9.85 3.88
C GLU A 122 4.64 -10.60 4.93
N LEU A 123 3.40 -10.90 4.60
CA LEU A 123 2.47 -11.62 5.45
C LEU A 123 2.64 -13.13 5.26
N GLU A 124 2.51 -13.91 6.33
CA GLU A 124 2.58 -15.39 6.26
C GLU A 124 1.51 -15.99 5.34
N ALA A 125 0.37 -15.31 5.23
CA ALA A 125 -0.73 -15.68 4.35
C ALA A 125 -1.46 -14.41 3.93
N PRO A 126 -2.14 -14.42 2.77
CA PRO A 126 -3.01 -13.31 2.41
C PRO A 126 -4.15 -13.18 3.41
N PHE A 127 -4.68 -11.98 3.56
CA PHE A 127 -5.93 -11.77 4.28
C PHE A 127 -7.07 -12.60 3.67
N GLY A 128 -8.04 -12.98 4.52
CA GLY A 128 -9.23 -13.73 4.09
C GLY A 128 -10.11 -12.86 3.19
N ALA A 129 -11.02 -13.48 2.44
CA ALA A 129 -11.99 -12.72 1.66
C ALA A 129 -12.86 -11.83 2.56
N GLU A 130 -13.10 -12.29 3.80
CA GLU A 130 -13.88 -11.62 4.85
C GLU A 130 -13.21 -10.36 5.39
N ALA A 131 -11.89 -10.25 5.24
CA ALA A 131 -11.17 -9.03 5.61
C ALA A 131 -11.42 -7.87 4.64
N GLU A 132 -11.96 -8.18 3.46
CA GLU A 132 -12.24 -7.26 2.36
C GLU A 132 -11.05 -6.36 1.99
N SER A 133 -9.84 -6.77 2.38
CA SER A 133 -8.62 -6.00 2.11
C SER A 133 -8.27 -6.13 0.63
N ARG A 134 -7.91 -5.01 0.00
CA ARG A 134 -7.55 -4.96 -1.43
C ARG A 134 -6.25 -4.19 -1.60
N PRO A 135 -5.32 -4.68 -2.42
CA PRO A 135 -4.11 -3.94 -2.70
C PRO A 135 -4.40 -2.60 -3.39
N ILE A 136 -3.61 -1.58 -3.08
CA ILE A 136 -3.57 -0.31 -3.82
C ILE A 136 -2.47 -0.33 -4.89
N LEU A 137 -2.70 0.37 -6.00
CA LEU A 137 -1.71 0.57 -7.05
C LEU A 137 -0.63 1.55 -6.59
N MET A 138 0.62 1.30 -6.96
CA MET A 138 1.75 2.17 -6.61
C MET A 138 2.11 3.11 -7.76
N ALA A 139 2.39 4.38 -7.44
CA ALA A 139 2.92 5.33 -8.40
C ALA A 139 4.42 5.07 -8.61
N THR A 140 4.74 4.16 -9.54
CA THR A 140 6.13 3.79 -9.84
C THR A 140 6.80 4.69 -10.88
N LEU A 141 6.09 5.70 -11.39
CA LEU A 141 6.59 6.69 -12.34
C LEU A 141 6.60 8.06 -11.65
N GLY A 142 7.74 8.76 -11.72
CA GLY A 142 7.97 10.03 -11.00
C GLY A 142 7.05 11.21 -11.37
N GLY A 143 6.06 11.02 -12.24
CA GLY A 143 5.09 12.04 -12.65
C GLY A 143 3.70 11.92 -12.02
N GLY A 144 3.28 10.73 -11.57
CA GLY A 144 1.89 10.50 -11.14
C GLY A 144 1.52 11.33 -9.91
N CYS A 145 2.37 11.28 -8.89
CA CYS A 145 2.14 11.97 -7.61
C CYS A 145 2.57 13.43 -7.62
N ALA A 146 3.34 13.83 -8.63
CA ALA A 146 3.88 15.17 -8.67
C ALA A 146 2.84 16.22 -9.07
N ARG A 147 1.78 15.81 -9.78
CA ARG A 147 0.80 16.68 -10.44
C ARG A 147 -0.55 16.74 -9.74
N ALA A 148 -0.83 15.80 -8.84
CA ALA A 148 -2.08 15.77 -8.10
C ALA A 148 -2.09 16.89 -7.05
N PRO A 149 -3.05 17.84 -7.11
CA PRO A 149 -3.13 18.93 -6.13
C PRO A 149 -3.68 18.46 -4.79
N GLU A 150 -4.50 17.40 -4.80
CA GLU A 150 -5.17 16.86 -3.63
C GLU A 150 -4.79 15.40 -3.44
N CYS A 151 -4.41 15.09 -2.21
CA CYS A 151 -4.06 13.75 -1.79
C CYS A 151 -4.77 13.45 -0.48
N HIS A 152 -4.87 12.16 -0.17
CA HIS A 152 -5.50 11.70 1.05
C HIS A 152 -4.57 10.73 1.77
N THR A 153 -4.67 10.72 3.08
CA THR A 153 -4.09 9.70 3.95
C THR A 153 -5.14 9.27 4.95
N LEU A 154 -4.81 8.31 5.80
CA LEU A 154 -5.71 7.79 6.81
C LEU A 154 -5.13 8.12 8.17
N ARG A 155 -5.93 8.78 8.99
CA ARG A 155 -5.62 9.06 10.39
C ARG A 155 -6.28 8.00 11.25
N SER A 156 -5.48 7.33 12.05
CA SER A 156 -5.94 6.55 13.19
C SER A 156 -6.53 7.49 14.24
N LEU A 157 -7.70 7.11 14.74
CA LEU A 157 -8.47 7.73 15.80
C LEU A 157 -8.56 6.71 16.95
N ALA A 158 -7.43 6.39 17.58
CA ALA A 158 -7.51 5.64 18.84
C ALA A 158 -8.05 6.57 19.93
N ALA A 159 -9.21 6.22 20.49
CA ALA A 159 -9.70 6.84 21.71
C ALA A 159 -8.88 6.33 22.90
N ARG A 160 -8.56 7.20 23.85
CA ARG A 160 -7.74 6.86 25.01
C ARG A 160 -8.37 5.69 25.77
N GLY A 161 -7.66 4.57 25.89
CA GLY A 161 -8.16 3.35 26.54
C GLY A 161 -9.14 2.52 25.69
N ALA A 162 -9.44 2.94 24.46
CA ALA A 162 -10.22 2.12 23.54
C ALA A 162 -9.29 1.16 22.80
N ARG A 163 -9.60 -0.14 22.89
CA ARG A 163 -8.98 -1.19 22.05
C ARG A 163 -9.37 -1.08 20.56
N ARG A 164 -10.23 -0.14 20.20
CA ARG A 164 -10.72 0.02 18.83
C ARG A 164 -10.04 1.20 18.18
N VAL A 165 -9.40 0.92 17.06
CA VAL A 165 -8.87 1.93 16.17
C VAL A 165 -9.96 2.30 15.20
N ARG A 166 -10.42 3.56 15.25
CA ARG A 166 -11.24 4.14 14.19
C ARG A 166 -10.31 4.80 13.18
N PHE A 167 -10.76 4.98 11.96
CA PHE A 167 -9.99 5.68 10.94
C PHE A 167 -10.83 6.80 10.36
N ARG A 168 -10.16 7.87 9.95
CA ARG A 168 -10.75 8.89 9.11
C ARG A 168 -9.83 9.21 7.95
N VAL A 169 -10.43 9.53 6.82
CA VAL A 169 -9.70 10.12 5.70
C VAL A 169 -9.24 11.52 6.12
N ALA A 170 -7.96 11.80 5.89
CA ALA A 170 -7.34 13.08 6.15
C ALA A 170 -6.83 13.65 4.82
N SER A 171 -7.32 14.83 4.46
CA SER A 171 -6.84 15.54 3.28
C SER A 171 -5.45 16.11 3.55
N VAL A 172 -4.56 15.91 2.59
CA VAL A 172 -3.21 16.46 2.58
C VAL A 172 -2.91 17.06 1.21
N THR A 173 -2.15 18.14 1.23
CA THR A 173 -1.76 18.90 0.05
C THR A 173 -0.25 18.89 -0.06
N ARG A 174 0.26 18.67 -1.27
CA ARG A 174 1.70 18.72 -1.52
C ARG A 174 2.21 20.13 -1.24
N ALA A 175 3.26 20.24 -0.45
CA ALA A 175 3.85 21.51 -0.05
C ALA A 175 5.25 21.69 -0.66
N PRO A 176 5.74 22.94 -0.80
CA PRO A 176 7.12 23.20 -1.19
C PRO A 176 8.12 22.58 -0.18
N PRO A 177 9.28 22.06 -0.63
CA PRO A 177 10.29 21.45 0.24
C PRO A 177 10.73 22.32 1.43
N GLU A 178 10.76 23.65 1.25
CA GLU A 178 11.16 24.63 2.26
C GLU A 178 10.28 24.56 3.51
N ARG A 179 9.00 24.19 3.34
CA ARG A 179 8.06 24.03 4.44
C ARG A 179 8.49 22.90 5.38
N CYS A 180 8.94 21.77 4.82
CA CYS A 180 9.44 20.66 5.61
C CYS A 180 10.87 20.89 6.09
N ALA A 181 11.73 21.55 5.30
CA ALA A 181 13.09 21.91 5.72
C ALA A 181 13.12 22.70 7.04
N ALA A 182 12.13 23.55 7.28
CA ALA A 182 12.03 24.35 8.50
C ALA A 182 11.50 23.59 9.74
N ARG A 183 10.92 22.39 9.57
CA ARG A 183 10.12 21.73 10.62
C ARG A 183 10.46 20.27 10.85
N VAL A 184 10.85 19.54 9.80
CA VAL A 184 11.16 18.12 9.83
C VAL A 184 12.65 17.95 10.13
N PRO A 185 13.02 17.28 11.23
CA PRO A 185 14.41 16.97 11.54
C PRO A 185 15.09 16.25 10.37
N HIS A 186 16.35 16.58 10.09
CA HIS A 186 17.19 15.90 9.10
C HIS A 186 16.65 15.91 7.65
N TRP A 187 15.72 16.82 7.33
CA TRP A 187 15.17 17.00 5.98
C TRP A 187 16.25 17.17 4.90
N ALA A 188 17.28 17.99 5.17
CA ALA A 188 18.32 18.28 4.18
C ALA A 188 19.08 17.03 3.69
N ALA A 189 19.26 16.03 4.56
CA ALA A 189 19.94 14.78 4.21
C ALA A 189 19.06 13.84 3.37
N SER A 190 17.75 14.03 3.39
CA SER A 190 16.75 13.05 2.94
C SER A 190 15.78 13.58 1.88
N GLN A 191 15.81 14.88 1.58
CA GLN A 191 14.87 15.56 0.68
C GLN A 191 14.80 14.99 -0.74
N HIS A 192 15.79 14.21 -1.19
CA HIS A 192 15.77 13.56 -2.50
C HIS A 192 14.83 12.34 -2.55
N ASN A 193 14.58 11.71 -1.40
CA ASN A 193 13.71 10.53 -1.23
C ASN A 193 12.38 10.88 -0.57
N LEU A 194 12.19 12.14 -0.17
CA LEU A 194 11.02 12.61 0.56
C LEU A 194 10.19 13.59 -0.25
N LEU A 195 8.89 13.52 -0.03
CA LEU A 195 7.90 14.50 -0.45
C LEU A 195 7.40 15.26 0.77
N CYS A 196 7.21 16.57 0.61
CA CYS A 196 6.63 17.42 1.65
C CYS A 196 5.12 17.55 1.45
N TYR A 197 4.36 17.34 2.54
CA TYR A 197 2.92 17.53 2.56
C TYR A 197 2.50 18.36 3.78
N THR A 198 1.34 19.02 3.68
CA THR A 198 0.68 19.70 4.78
C THR A 198 -0.82 19.43 4.76
N GLY A 199 -1.51 19.54 5.89
CA GLY A 199 -2.96 19.38 5.91
C GLY A 199 -3.53 19.09 7.29
N ASN A 200 -4.56 18.24 7.32
CA ASN A 200 -5.17 17.79 8.56
C ASN A 200 -4.14 17.20 9.50
N GLU A 201 -4.25 17.49 10.79
CA GLU A 201 -3.27 17.02 11.78
C GLU A 201 -3.14 15.49 11.76
N LEU A 202 -1.90 14.98 11.70
CA LEU A 202 -1.55 13.56 11.83
C LEU A 202 -0.60 13.37 13.02
N CYS A 203 -0.56 12.17 13.57
CA CYS A 203 0.20 11.80 14.75
C CYS A 203 1.23 10.71 14.44
N GLU A 204 2.18 10.45 15.34
CA GLU A 204 3.19 9.38 15.18
C GLU A 204 2.61 7.98 14.94
N ARG A 205 1.40 7.68 15.43
CA ARG A 205 0.72 6.41 15.15
C ARG A 205 0.24 6.25 13.70
N ASP A 206 0.18 7.36 12.96
CA ASP A 206 -0.24 7.38 11.56
C ASP A 206 0.95 7.09 10.62
N LEU A 207 2.18 7.03 11.17
CA LEU A 207 3.39 6.67 10.42
C LEU A 207 3.24 5.34 9.70
N GLY A 208 3.89 5.23 8.55
CA GLY A 208 3.75 4.13 7.61
C GLY A 208 2.47 4.14 6.79
N GLY A 209 1.50 4.99 7.15
CA GLY A 209 0.26 5.19 6.39
C GLY A 209 0.53 5.70 4.98
N GLY A 210 -0.23 5.19 4.02
CA GLY A 210 -0.08 5.58 2.61
C GLY A 210 -0.67 6.95 2.32
N VAL A 211 0.09 7.79 1.63
CA VAL A 211 -0.43 8.99 0.98
C VAL A 211 -0.85 8.62 -0.45
N VAL A 212 -2.12 8.85 -0.75
CA VAL A 212 -2.77 8.45 -1.99
C VAL A 212 -3.21 9.68 -2.76
N CYS A 213 -2.79 9.77 -4.02
CA CYS A 213 -3.19 10.84 -4.93
C CYS A 213 -3.71 10.23 -6.22
N ASP A 214 -4.86 10.69 -6.71
CA ASP A 214 -5.53 10.14 -7.92
C ASP A 214 -5.70 8.61 -7.91
N GLY A 215 -5.88 8.01 -6.72
CA GLY A 215 -6.01 6.56 -6.54
C GLY A 215 -4.70 5.77 -6.52
N TRP A 216 -3.54 6.44 -6.57
CA TRP A 216 -2.22 5.81 -6.52
C TRP A 216 -1.53 6.05 -5.18
N LEU A 217 -0.89 5.01 -4.64
CA LEU A 217 0.01 5.13 -3.50
C LEU A 217 1.27 5.88 -3.93
N CYS A 218 1.38 7.11 -3.45
CA CYS A 218 2.45 8.03 -3.74
C CYS A 218 3.58 7.98 -2.74
N GLY A 219 3.25 7.63 -1.51
CA GLY A 219 4.25 7.60 -0.47
C GLY A 219 3.82 6.94 0.83
N ALA A 220 4.78 6.69 1.70
CA ALA A 220 4.56 6.24 3.06
C ALA A 220 4.92 7.37 4.05
N LEU A 221 4.02 7.71 4.96
CA LEU A 221 4.22 8.77 5.94
C LEU A 221 5.37 8.43 6.89
N SER A 222 6.47 9.18 6.83
CA SER A 222 7.72 8.88 7.56
C SER A 222 7.99 9.79 8.74
N ALA A 223 7.60 11.06 8.66
CA ALA A 223 7.70 11.96 9.79
C ALA A 223 6.50 12.92 9.85
N VAL A 224 6.15 13.30 11.07
CA VAL A 224 5.17 14.35 11.37
C VAL A 224 5.85 15.46 12.14
N ALA A 225 5.56 16.71 11.79
CA ALA A 225 6.10 17.90 12.43
C ALA A 225 5.01 18.97 12.59
N GLY A 226 5.05 19.69 13.71
CA GLY A 226 4.10 20.74 14.01
C GLY A 226 4.00 21.04 15.49
N ALA A 227 3.15 22.00 15.84
CA ALA A 227 2.93 22.45 17.22
C ALA A 227 1.76 21.73 17.91
N GLY A 228 1.34 20.56 17.42
CA GLY A 228 0.20 19.83 17.96
C GLY A 228 0.51 19.16 19.30
N ALA A 229 -0.55 18.91 20.08
CA ALA A 229 -0.43 18.12 21.30
C ALA A 229 -0.15 16.65 20.97
N GLY A 230 0.64 15.97 21.81
CA GLY A 230 0.79 14.51 21.73
C GLY A 230 1.56 13.98 20.53
N ARG A 231 2.58 14.74 20.05
CA ARG A 231 3.40 14.38 18.89
C ARG A 231 2.59 14.27 17.60
N CYS A 232 1.64 15.19 17.45
CA CYS A 232 0.86 15.39 16.23
C CYS A 232 1.27 16.71 15.57
N GLY A 233 1.08 16.81 14.26
CA GLY A 233 1.51 17.97 13.47
C GLY A 233 0.70 18.14 12.18
N ASP A 234 0.90 19.26 11.50
CA ASP A 234 0.22 19.66 10.25
C ASP A 234 1.15 19.57 9.03
N THR A 235 2.42 19.18 9.24
CA THR A 235 3.47 19.13 8.24
C THR A 235 4.10 17.74 8.25
N PHE A 236 4.30 17.15 7.08
CA PHE A 236 4.59 15.73 6.93
C PHE A 236 5.71 15.50 5.93
N ALA A 237 6.63 14.60 6.27
CA ALA A 237 7.57 14.03 5.32
C ALA A 237 7.14 12.62 4.94
N VAL A 238 7.18 12.33 3.65
CA VAL A 238 6.60 11.13 3.06
C VAL A 238 7.62 10.50 2.13
N GLN A 239 7.93 9.21 2.29
CA GLN A 239 8.81 8.47 1.39
C GLN A 239 8.23 8.41 -0.03
N ASP A 240 8.98 8.87 -1.03
CA ASP A 240 8.54 8.87 -2.43
C ASP A 240 8.61 7.46 -3.05
N ILE A 241 7.47 6.78 -3.18
CA ILE A 241 7.40 5.40 -3.69
C ILE A 241 8.02 5.25 -5.08
N ALA A 242 7.98 6.31 -5.91
CA ALA A 242 8.59 6.26 -7.23
C ALA A 242 10.11 6.16 -7.18
N ARG A 243 10.76 6.80 -6.19
CA ARG A 243 12.21 6.71 -5.95
C ARG A 243 12.61 5.30 -5.55
N TRP A 244 11.79 4.68 -4.70
CA TRP A 244 12.02 3.36 -4.13
C TRP A 244 11.69 2.19 -5.04
N ARG A 245 11.39 2.42 -6.33
CA ARG A 245 10.98 1.36 -7.26
C ARG A 245 11.96 0.18 -7.31
N ARG A 246 13.27 0.43 -7.31
CA ARG A 246 14.30 -0.64 -7.37
C ARG A 246 14.24 -1.50 -6.11
N PHE A 247 14.20 -0.87 -4.94
CA PHE A 247 14.04 -1.55 -3.65
C PHE A 247 12.74 -2.35 -3.58
N LEU A 248 11.60 -1.73 -3.92
CA LEU A 248 10.28 -2.38 -3.88
C LEU A 248 10.23 -3.62 -4.80
N HIS A 249 10.82 -3.53 -5.99
CA HIS A 249 10.94 -4.66 -6.91
C HIS A 249 11.79 -5.80 -6.31
N CYS A 250 12.92 -5.46 -5.70
CA CYS A 250 13.82 -6.43 -5.07
C CYS A 250 13.12 -7.12 -3.87
N ALA A 251 12.52 -6.33 -2.97
CA ALA A 251 11.82 -6.82 -1.79
C ALA A 251 10.61 -7.72 -2.11
N HIS A 252 9.93 -7.45 -3.23
CA HIS A 252 8.79 -8.25 -3.68
C HIS A 252 9.21 -9.52 -4.44
N THR A 253 10.46 -9.67 -4.86
CA THR A 253 10.91 -10.84 -5.64
C THR A 253 11.45 -11.91 -4.68
N PRO A 254 10.61 -12.85 -4.18
CA PRO A 254 10.92 -13.65 -3.00
C PRO A 254 11.96 -14.75 -3.30
N ARG A 255 12.28 -14.97 -4.58
CA ARG A 255 13.12 -16.07 -5.07
C ARG A 255 14.57 -15.69 -5.37
N LEU A 256 14.86 -14.40 -5.56
CA LEU A 256 16.27 -13.95 -5.74
C LEU A 256 16.98 -13.82 -4.39
N CYS A 257 16.20 -13.70 -3.32
CA CYS A 257 16.65 -13.49 -1.97
C CYS A 257 16.57 -14.78 -1.15
N GLY A 258 17.63 -15.57 -1.19
CA GLY A 258 17.84 -16.66 -0.24
C GLY A 258 17.80 -16.17 1.22
N ARG A 259 17.67 -17.13 2.15
CA ARG A 259 17.31 -16.97 3.57
C ARG A 259 18.08 -15.96 4.45
N SER A 260 19.10 -15.21 3.98
CA SER A 260 19.84 -14.32 4.90
C SER A 260 20.73 -13.20 4.32
N THR A 261 20.73 -12.88 3.02
CA THR A 261 21.71 -11.90 2.47
C THR A 261 21.12 -10.75 1.66
N CYS A 262 19.80 -10.60 1.56
CA CYS A 262 19.23 -9.53 0.73
C CYS A 262 19.27 -8.13 1.34
N GLU A 263 19.62 -7.99 2.61
CA GLU A 263 19.86 -6.67 3.19
C GLU A 263 21.05 -5.97 2.49
N THR A 264 22.06 -6.72 2.03
CA THR A 264 23.16 -6.14 1.23
C THR A 264 22.81 -6.04 -0.25
N VAL A 265 22.13 -7.04 -0.84
CA VAL A 265 21.82 -7.07 -2.29
C VAL A 265 20.67 -6.13 -2.70
N CYS A 266 19.68 -5.93 -1.83
CA CYS A 266 18.51 -5.07 -2.07
C CYS A 266 18.60 -3.72 -1.36
N SER A 267 19.71 -3.38 -0.68
CA SER A 267 19.86 -2.03 -0.13
C SER A 267 20.06 -1.04 -1.27
N GLU A 268 19.33 0.07 -1.21
CA GLU A 268 19.42 1.12 -2.22
C GLU A 268 20.85 1.63 -2.39
N ARG A 269 21.71 1.52 -1.37
CA ARG A 269 23.09 1.96 -1.42
C ARG A 269 23.87 1.33 -2.59
N HIS A 270 23.63 0.07 -2.92
CA HIS A 270 24.23 -0.55 -4.11
C HIS A 270 23.46 -0.29 -5.40
N LEU A 271 22.17 0.06 -5.31
CA LEU A 271 21.31 0.29 -6.46
C LEU A 271 21.22 1.76 -6.87
N LEU A 272 21.69 2.72 -6.06
CA LEU A 272 21.77 4.14 -6.36
C LEU A 272 23.19 4.59 -6.70
N ASP A 273 24.21 3.97 -6.10
CA ASP A 273 25.61 4.33 -6.35
C ASP A 273 26.10 3.83 -7.73
N ASP A 274 25.41 2.89 -8.36
CA ASP A 274 25.57 2.53 -9.77
C ASP A 274 24.47 3.19 -10.61
N VAL A 275 24.77 4.32 -11.26
CA VAL A 275 24.32 4.74 -12.62
C VAL A 275 24.56 6.26 -12.81
N ASP A 276 25.81 6.62 -13.13
CA ASP A 276 26.11 7.48 -14.29
C ASP A 276 26.21 6.60 -15.56
N LEU A 277 25.42 5.52 -15.65
CA LEU A 277 25.37 4.69 -16.83
C LEU A 277 24.47 5.38 -17.88
N PRO A 278 24.97 5.53 -19.12
CA PRO A 278 24.21 6.19 -20.18
C PRO A 278 22.86 5.50 -20.36
N ALA A 279 21.82 6.30 -20.64
CA ALA A 279 20.42 5.90 -20.78
C ALA A 279 20.16 4.71 -21.72
N THR A 280 21.16 4.30 -22.51
CA THR A 280 21.13 3.18 -23.46
C THR A 280 21.09 1.79 -22.82
N VAL A 281 21.57 1.60 -21.58
CA VAL A 281 21.61 0.26 -20.94
C VAL A 281 20.24 -0.17 -20.38
N PHE A 282 19.40 0.79 -19.96
CA PHE A 282 18.07 0.49 -19.40
C PHE A 282 17.08 -0.07 -20.43
N THR A 283 17.32 0.15 -21.71
CA THR A 283 16.52 -0.44 -22.79
C THR A 283 16.68 -1.95 -22.88
N SER A 284 17.84 -2.53 -22.53
CA SER A 284 18.10 -3.96 -22.72
C SER A 284 17.48 -4.86 -21.64
N VAL A 285 17.28 -4.35 -20.42
CA VAL A 285 16.59 -5.10 -19.35
C VAL A 285 15.06 -5.00 -19.49
N LEU A 286 14.56 -3.97 -20.19
CA LEU A 286 13.13 -3.82 -20.52
C LEU A 286 12.76 -4.39 -21.90
N ASN A 287 13.72 -4.78 -22.76
CA ASN A 287 13.47 -5.41 -24.06
C ASN A 287 13.39 -6.94 -24.03
N VAL A 288 13.59 -7.58 -22.88
CA VAL A 288 13.20 -8.99 -22.72
C VAL A 288 11.69 -9.04 -22.45
N SER A 289 10.85 -8.75 -23.46
CA SER A 289 9.44 -9.17 -23.60
C SER A 289 8.65 -8.24 -24.55
N SER A 290 9.02 -8.22 -25.83
CA SER A 290 8.13 -7.71 -26.90
C SER A 290 7.94 -8.74 -28.01
N ASP A 291 9.00 -9.46 -28.39
CA ASP A 291 8.93 -10.49 -29.44
C ASP A 291 8.18 -11.78 -29.05
N TYR A 292 7.83 -11.96 -27.77
CA TYR A 292 7.04 -13.13 -27.34
C TYR A 292 5.52 -12.90 -27.43
N ILE A 293 5.08 -11.65 -27.62
CA ILE A 293 3.64 -11.30 -27.62
C ILE A 293 3.01 -11.55 -29.01
N SER A 294 3.78 -11.54 -30.09
CA SER A 294 3.27 -11.79 -31.45
C SER A 294 2.91 -13.26 -31.72
N HIS A 295 3.42 -14.21 -30.93
CA HIS A 295 3.12 -15.64 -31.09
C HIS A 295 1.90 -16.15 -30.31
N ILE A 296 1.30 -15.35 -29.42
CA ILE A 296 0.16 -15.79 -28.59
C ILE A 296 -1.19 -15.35 -29.18
N TYR A 297 -1.23 -14.38 -30.11
CA TYR A 297 -2.47 -13.86 -30.69
C TYR A 297 -2.92 -14.51 -32.00
N SER A 298 -2.33 -15.63 -32.43
CA SER A 298 -2.72 -16.30 -33.68
C SER A 298 -3.17 -17.74 -33.51
N THR A 299 -4.17 -17.97 -32.64
CA THR A 299 -5.01 -19.18 -32.69
C THR A 299 -6.44 -18.85 -32.28
N THR A 300 -7.13 -18.03 -33.08
CA THR A 300 -8.59 -17.95 -33.04
C THR A 300 -9.14 -19.23 -33.68
N PRO A 301 -9.91 -20.09 -32.98
CA PRO A 301 -10.64 -21.16 -33.63
C PRO A 301 -11.78 -20.55 -34.47
N PRO A 302 -12.14 -21.12 -35.62
CA PRO A 302 -13.26 -20.62 -36.41
C PRO A 302 -14.57 -20.75 -35.62
N PRO A 303 -15.51 -19.82 -35.80
CA PRO A 303 -16.78 -19.84 -35.07
C PRO A 303 -17.62 -21.07 -35.46
N ARG A 304 -18.17 -21.73 -34.44
CA ARG A 304 -19.22 -22.76 -34.59
C ARG A 304 -20.44 -22.13 -35.26
N GLN A 305 -20.79 -22.64 -36.43
CA GLN A 305 -22.05 -22.35 -37.12
C GLN A 305 -23.21 -22.90 -36.29
N HIS A 306 -24.05 -22.01 -35.76
CA HIS A 306 -25.39 -22.34 -35.28
C HIS A 306 -26.38 -22.13 -36.44
N SER A 307 -26.95 -23.24 -36.92
CA SER A 307 -28.05 -23.28 -37.87
C SER A 307 -29.36 -22.87 -37.16
N HIS A 308 -29.77 -21.61 -37.34
CA HIS A 308 -31.13 -21.17 -37.06
C HIS A 308 -31.94 -21.16 -38.37
N SER A 309 -32.87 -22.11 -38.46
CA SER A 309 -33.92 -22.13 -39.47
C SER A 309 -35.09 -21.28 -39.00
N THR A 310 -35.48 -20.25 -39.75
CA THR A 310 -36.85 -19.71 -39.71
C THR A 310 -37.18 -19.08 -41.07
N PRO A 311 -38.33 -19.43 -41.68
CA PRO A 311 -38.77 -18.83 -42.94
C PRO A 311 -39.75 -17.66 -42.69
N GLY A 312 -39.81 -16.71 -43.63
CA GLY A 312 -40.98 -15.86 -43.83
C GLY A 312 -40.68 -14.38 -44.03
N ALA A 313 -40.85 -13.95 -45.27
CA ALA A 313 -40.81 -12.60 -45.83
C ALA A 313 -41.54 -11.51 -45.01
N GLU A 314 -41.11 -10.24 -45.09
CA GLU A 314 -41.54 -9.24 -46.09
C GLU A 314 -40.80 -7.90 -45.88
N ALA A 315 -40.99 -7.00 -46.85
CA ALA A 315 -40.17 -5.86 -47.26
C ALA A 315 -40.07 -4.64 -46.33
N GLY A 316 -39.03 -3.83 -46.56
CA GLY A 316 -38.99 -2.39 -46.31
C GLY A 316 -37.81 -1.95 -45.42
N SER A 317 -36.68 -1.50 -45.98
CA SER A 317 -36.38 -0.15 -46.48
C SER A 317 -35.61 0.72 -45.47
N TYR A 318 -34.62 1.43 -46.02
CA TYR A 318 -33.80 2.54 -45.50
C TYR A 318 -32.53 2.23 -44.69
N LEU A 319 -31.43 2.47 -45.42
CA LEU A 319 -30.05 2.68 -45.01
C LEU A 319 -29.94 3.88 -44.06
N THR A 320 -29.35 3.68 -42.89
CA THR A 320 -28.63 4.71 -42.14
C THR A 320 -27.20 4.23 -41.95
N LEU A 321 -26.27 4.88 -42.66
CA LEU A 321 -24.84 4.78 -42.42
C LEU A 321 -24.57 5.40 -41.04
N GLY A 322 -24.26 4.55 -40.06
CA GLY A 322 -23.67 4.99 -38.80
C GLY A 322 -22.19 5.30 -39.03
N GLU A 323 -21.79 6.52 -38.71
CA GLU A 323 -20.38 6.87 -38.49
C GLU A 323 -19.87 6.03 -37.32
N GLU A 324 -19.06 5.03 -37.65
CA GLU A 324 -18.33 4.22 -36.70
C GLU A 324 -17.12 5.03 -36.21
N GLU A 325 -17.34 5.81 -35.16
CA GLU A 325 -16.32 6.57 -34.47
C GLU A 325 -15.30 5.58 -33.88
N SER A 326 -14.19 5.42 -34.59
CA SER A 326 -13.07 4.59 -34.18
C SER A 326 -12.55 5.06 -32.84
N ALA A 327 -12.84 4.29 -31.80
CA ALA A 327 -12.23 4.43 -30.49
C ALA A 327 -10.72 4.25 -30.64
N ILE A 328 -10.00 5.37 -30.73
CA ILE A 328 -8.55 5.42 -30.55
C ILE A 328 -8.31 4.92 -29.13
N SER A 329 -7.86 3.67 -29.04
CA SER A 329 -7.34 3.06 -27.82
C SER A 329 -6.15 3.90 -27.35
N THR A 330 -6.43 4.90 -26.52
CA THR A 330 -5.40 5.68 -25.84
C THR A 330 -4.58 4.73 -25.00
N PHE A 331 -3.36 4.50 -25.45
CA PHE A 331 -2.31 3.76 -24.79
C PHE A 331 -2.23 4.22 -23.32
N ARG A 332 -2.70 3.38 -22.39
CA ARG A 332 -2.57 3.67 -20.95
C ARG A 332 -1.10 3.44 -20.57
N PRO A 333 -0.37 4.46 -20.08
CA PRO A 333 0.99 4.26 -19.62
C PRO A 333 1.03 3.22 -18.49
N SER A 334 2.05 2.38 -18.55
CA SER A 334 2.21 1.11 -17.82
C SER A 334 1.91 1.21 -16.32
N VAL A 335 0.79 0.62 -15.91
CA VAL A 335 0.45 0.36 -14.51
C VAL A 335 1.35 -0.75 -13.99
N PHE A 336 2.09 -0.49 -12.91
CA PHE A 336 2.79 -1.57 -12.20
C PHE A 336 1.75 -2.34 -11.38
N GLU A 337 1.41 -3.52 -11.87
CA GLU A 337 0.52 -4.45 -11.20
C GLU A 337 1.36 -5.66 -10.73
N PRO A 338 1.71 -5.77 -9.44
CA PRO A 338 2.62 -6.82 -8.96
C PRO A 338 2.10 -8.26 -9.15
N ASN A 339 0.86 -8.44 -9.64
CA ASN A 339 0.24 -9.73 -9.93
C ASN A 339 0.10 -10.05 -11.44
N ARG A 340 0.64 -9.21 -12.33
CA ARG A 340 0.49 -9.38 -13.77
C ARG A 340 1.16 -10.69 -14.25
N ALA A 341 0.53 -11.39 -15.18
CA ALA A 341 0.85 -12.79 -15.52
C ALA A 341 2.26 -12.99 -16.12
N ASP A 342 2.80 -11.95 -16.75
CA ASP A 342 4.19 -11.78 -17.20
C ASP A 342 5.23 -11.91 -16.07
N PHE A 343 4.82 -11.79 -14.80
CA PHE A 343 5.71 -11.96 -13.64
C PHE A 343 5.59 -13.32 -12.93
N LYS A 344 4.71 -14.21 -13.42
CA LYS A 344 4.59 -15.59 -12.94
C LYS A 344 5.27 -16.54 -13.92
N VAL A 345 6.60 -16.46 -14.01
CA VAL A 345 7.38 -17.54 -14.64
C VAL A 345 7.44 -18.71 -13.64
N ARG A 346 7.08 -19.91 -14.11
CA ARG A 346 7.00 -21.16 -13.35
C ARG A 346 8.31 -21.44 -12.60
#